data_AF-A0A0P8A1V5-F1
#
_entry.id   AF-A0A0P8A1V5-F1
#
_cell.length_a   1.000
_cell.length_b   1.000
_cell.length_c   1.000
_cell.angle_alpha   90.00
_cell.angle_beta   90.00
_cell.angle_gamma   90.00
#
_symmetry.space_group_name_H-M   'P 1'
#
loop_
_entity.id
_entity.type
_entity.pdbx_description
1 polymer ?
#
loop_
_entity_poly.entity_id
_entity_poly.type
_entity_poly.pdbx_seq_one_letter_code
_entity_poly.pdbx_strand_id
1 'polypeptide(L)'
;MPAINRRRLLQIAGATMAVASAGVFTMRSPRAGNGQQVHILHINDMHSRLEPVAASTGACGGSALEEGNCFGGAARLASAIRKRREAIAETGVPVLTLDAGDQSQGTLFYTTFGGKAEVEMMNMIGFDAMTLGNHEFNRGPDSLAEMLATAQFPIVSGNTHVEAGHPLAELVRDHLVIERAGVRIGILGVTTPDTVFLSSPGEVVSFADPVEHLREAAARLKRMGVDNIIVLSHLGFVQDQALAASVDGISLIVGGHSHTLLSNAVADAPAYATMVASPSGRAVPIVQAYAFSRYLGDLAVEFDEDGAVIAASGDTIELTMVAYDEAGDVAARVAALAGPIDELRRTPVAELGAGIDGSRESCRAGECEMGNTVADAMVARMAAAGVTMAITNGGGLRASLEPGMVTVGDVLTVLPFQNTLYTLDVSGEAILAALEHGVNGIEEGAGRFPQVSGLRFRLDPTIPANSGRVSNVEVATPDGWTPIDPGATYTIATNNFMARGGDGYAMLESAGRNGYDTAIDIADVLAAYLAERPDFAPGLDGRIVQ
;
A
#
# COMPACT_ATOMS: atom_id res chain seq x y z
N MET A 1 39.04 34.68 23.09
CA MET A 1 40.14 35.26 22.28
C MET A 1 40.55 34.22 21.23
N PRO A 2 40.92 34.64 20.01
CA PRO A 2 40.07 34.87 18.83
C PRO A 2 40.09 33.70 17.80
N ALA A 3 39.28 33.86 16.76
CA ALA A 3 39.01 32.94 15.66
C ALA A 3 40.00 33.05 14.47
N ILE A 4 39.80 32.11 13.51
CA ILE A 4 40.12 32.15 12.05
C ILE A 4 41.41 31.39 11.62
N ASN A 5 41.27 30.34 10.80
CA ASN A 5 41.42 30.48 9.32
C ASN A 5 41.00 29.24 8.50
N ARG A 6 40.19 29.51 7.46
CA ARG A 6 39.81 28.61 6.36
C ARG A 6 40.90 28.66 5.27
N ARG A 7 41.62 27.56 5.02
CA ARG A 7 42.17 27.12 3.72
C ARG A 7 43.25 26.05 3.92
N ARG A 8 42.91 24.80 3.61
CA ARG A 8 43.71 23.75 2.96
C ARG A 8 43.17 22.39 3.36
N LEU A 9 42.56 21.68 2.40
CA LEU A 9 42.90 20.29 2.11
C LEU A 9 42.18 19.89 0.83
N LEU A 10 42.93 20.00 -0.27
CA LEU A 10 42.72 19.23 -1.49
C LEU A 10 43.29 17.83 -1.26
N GLN A 11 42.56 16.84 -1.79
CA GLN A 11 43.04 15.57 -2.34
C GLN A 11 43.63 14.56 -1.35
N ILE A 12 42.91 13.44 -1.17
CA ILE A 12 43.33 12.13 -1.68
C ILE A 12 42.06 11.39 -2.09
N ALA A 13 42.10 10.85 -3.30
CA ALA A 13 41.05 10.09 -3.95
C ALA A 13 40.98 8.66 -3.40
N GLY A 14 39.76 8.16 -3.25
CA GLY A 14 39.45 6.73 -3.14
C GLY A 14 38.17 6.52 -3.95
N ALA A 15 38.32 5.89 -5.11
CA ALA A 15 37.28 5.77 -6.12
C ALA A 15 36.19 4.78 -5.69
N THR A 16 34.95 5.25 -5.62
CA THR A 16 33.76 4.39 -5.70
C THR A 16 33.15 4.62 -7.08
N MET A 17 33.17 3.59 -7.93
CA MET A 17 32.50 3.61 -9.22
C MET A 17 30.99 3.78 -9.00
N ALA A 18 30.49 5.00 -9.19
CA ALA A 18 29.11 5.22 -9.55
C ALA A 18 28.99 4.92 -11.04
N VAL A 19 28.38 3.78 -11.39
CA VAL A 19 27.87 3.56 -12.75
C VAL A 19 26.63 4.43 -12.88
N ALA A 20 26.83 5.72 -13.12
CA ALA A 20 25.81 6.56 -13.72
C ALA A 20 25.79 6.19 -15.21
N SER A 21 24.97 5.20 -15.56
CA SER A 21 24.56 5.00 -16.94
C SER A 21 23.72 6.21 -17.35
N ALA A 22 24.39 7.28 -17.77
CA ALA A 22 23.82 8.30 -18.62
C ALA A 22 23.44 7.60 -19.93
N GLY A 23 22.24 7.03 -19.97
CA GLY A 23 21.63 6.56 -21.21
C GLY A 23 21.62 7.74 -22.17
N VAL A 24 22.39 7.65 -23.26
CA VAL A 24 22.35 8.62 -24.33
C VAL A 24 21.00 8.42 -25.02
N PHE A 25 20.00 9.20 -24.59
CA PHE A 25 18.73 9.27 -25.29
C PHE A 25 18.98 9.93 -26.64
N THR A 26 18.66 9.25 -27.73
CA THR A 26 18.51 9.92 -29.02
C THR A 26 17.19 10.69 -28.98
N MET A 27 17.22 11.91 -28.47
CA MET A 27 16.16 12.87 -28.74
C MET A 27 16.17 13.13 -30.24
N ARG A 28 15.24 12.52 -30.99
CA ARG A 28 14.92 13.01 -32.33
C ARG A 28 14.43 14.44 -32.15
N SER A 29 15.07 15.39 -32.84
CA SER A 29 14.52 16.74 -32.94
C SER A 29 13.07 16.64 -33.42
N PRO A 30 12.14 17.41 -32.83
CA PRO A 30 10.77 17.40 -33.29
C PRO A 30 10.78 17.76 -34.78
N ARG A 31 10.40 16.79 -35.62
CA ARG A 31 9.85 17.17 -36.93
C ARG A 31 8.60 17.96 -36.61
N ALA A 32 8.36 19.02 -37.37
CA ALA A 32 7.08 19.72 -37.34
C ALA A 32 5.99 18.73 -37.79
N GLY A 33 5.44 17.99 -36.83
CA GLY A 33 4.37 17.02 -36.95
C GLY A 33 3.35 17.30 -35.84
N ASN A 34 2.08 17.06 -36.13
CA ASN A 34 0.97 17.28 -35.22
C ASN A 34 0.95 16.17 -34.15
N GLY A 35 1.79 16.29 -33.12
CA GLY A 35 1.79 15.35 -31.99
C GLY A 35 0.39 15.19 -31.38
N GLN A 36 0.01 13.97 -31.03
CA GLN A 36 -1.28 13.67 -30.41
C GLN A 36 -1.17 13.87 -28.91
N GLN A 37 -1.94 14.82 -28.37
CA GLN A 37 -1.95 15.10 -26.94
C GLN A 37 -3.08 14.34 -26.24
N VAL A 38 -2.77 13.80 -25.07
CA VAL A 38 -3.73 13.18 -24.16
C VAL A 38 -3.40 13.65 -22.75
N HIS A 39 -4.43 13.90 -21.96
CA HIS A 39 -4.27 14.20 -20.55
C HIS A 39 -4.79 13.01 -19.72
N ILE A 40 -3.99 12.57 -18.76
CA ILE A 40 -4.28 11.39 -17.95
C ILE A 40 -4.40 11.84 -16.50
N LEU A 41 -5.59 11.61 -15.94
CA LEU A 41 -5.84 11.67 -14.52
C LEU A 41 -5.81 10.24 -13.99
N HIS A 42 -5.07 9.96 -12.92
CA HIS A 42 -5.01 8.60 -12.41
C HIS A 42 -4.89 8.51 -10.90
N ILE A 43 -5.35 7.37 -10.38
CA ILE A 43 -5.14 6.95 -9.01
C ILE A 43 -4.78 5.46 -8.99
N ASN A 44 -4.30 5.00 -7.85
CA ASN A 44 -3.96 3.62 -7.57
C ASN A 44 -4.09 3.38 -6.05
N ASP A 45 -4.31 2.14 -5.64
CA ASP A 45 -4.22 1.71 -4.24
C ASP A 45 -5.11 2.52 -3.29
N MET A 46 -6.35 2.76 -3.71
CA MET A 46 -7.30 3.54 -2.94
C MET A 46 -7.68 2.82 -1.63
N HIS A 47 -7.69 1.48 -1.63
CA HIS A 47 -7.93 0.63 -0.47
C HIS A 47 -9.14 1.07 0.37
N SER A 48 -10.29 1.19 -0.29
CA SER A 48 -11.58 1.45 0.34
C SER A 48 -11.65 2.77 1.16
N ARG A 49 -10.70 3.70 0.98
CA ARG A 49 -10.67 5.03 1.63
C ARG A 49 -11.69 6.01 1.04
N LEU A 50 -12.97 5.65 1.11
CA LEU A 50 -14.07 6.46 0.58
C LEU A 50 -14.23 7.74 1.41
N GLU A 51 -13.93 7.64 2.70
CA GLU A 51 -13.79 8.78 3.63
C GLU A 51 -12.35 9.34 3.63
N PRO A 52 -12.17 10.61 4.00
CA PRO A 52 -10.85 11.20 4.12
C PRO A 52 -9.95 10.48 5.14
N VAL A 53 -8.65 10.50 4.89
CA VAL A 53 -7.62 9.95 5.78
C VAL A 53 -6.85 11.05 6.48
N ALA A 54 -6.36 10.78 7.68
CA ALA A 54 -5.40 11.65 8.36
C ALA A 54 -4.01 11.56 7.70
N ALA A 55 -3.07 12.42 8.11
CA ALA A 55 -1.68 12.36 7.64
C ALA A 55 -1.01 10.99 7.88
N SER A 56 -1.44 10.27 8.92
CA SER A 56 -1.01 8.92 9.27
C SER A 56 -1.78 7.81 8.53
N THR A 57 -2.50 8.15 7.46
CA THR A 57 -3.30 7.27 6.58
C THR A 57 -4.47 6.50 7.21
N GLY A 58 -4.65 6.57 8.53
CA GLY A 58 -5.85 6.11 9.23
C GLY A 58 -7.05 7.04 9.06
N ALA A 59 -8.16 6.73 9.73
CA ALA A 59 -9.39 7.51 9.65
C ALA A 59 -9.19 8.98 10.05
N CYS A 60 -9.75 9.91 9.26
CA CYS A 60 -9.80 11.32 9.61
C CYS A 60 -10.83 11.57 10.73
N GLY A 61 -10.36 12.00 11.90
CA GLY A 61 -11.21 12.38 13.03
C GLY A 61 -10.44 13.14 14.11
N GLY A 62 -11.17 13.68 15.09
CA GLY A 62 -10.59 14.42 16.23
C GLY A 62 -9.69 15.58 15.78
N SER A 63 -8.49 15.68 16.37
CA SER A 63 -7.56 16.78 16.11
C SER A 63 -7.12 16.88 14.65
N ALA A 64 -7.05 15.77 13.90
CA ALA A 64 -6.70 15.81 12.48
C ALA A 64 -7.72 16.61 11.66
N LEU A 65 -9.01 16.44 11.98
CA LEU A 65 -10.09 17.21 11.34
C LEU A 65 -10.06 18.69 11.79
N GLU A 66 -9.86 18.93 13.09
CA GLU A 66 -9.80 20.30 13.65
C GLU A 66 -8.62 21.11 13.10
N GLU A 67 -7.48 20.46 12.85
CA GLU A 67 -6.25 21.08 12.34
C GLU A 67 -6.23 21.23 10.82
N GLY A 68 -7.24 20.74 10.10
CA GLY A 68 -7.23 20.78 8.64
C GLY A 68 -6.43 19.66 7.97
N ASN A 69 -5.94 18.68 8.74
CA ASN A 69 -4.97 17.65 8.37
C ASN A 69 -5.61 16.35 7.87
N CYS A 70 -6.65 16.49 7.04
CA CYS A 70 -7.28 15.37 6.36
C CYS A 70 -7.16 15.49 4.84
N PHE A 71 -7.06 14.33 4.20
CA PHE A 71 -6.67 14.22 2.80
C PHE A 71 -7.52 13.19 2.08
N GLY A 72 -7.63 13.36 0.75
CA GLY A 72 -8.29 12.38 -0.11
C GLY A 72 -9.77 12.17 0.21
N GLY A 73 -10.24 10.94 0.10
CA GLY A 73 -11.65 10.58 0.16
C GLY A 73 -12.33 10.75 -1.20
N ALA A 74 -13.30 9.87 -1.49
CA ALA A 74 -13.96 9.80 -2.79
C ALA A 74 -14.61 11.12 -3.20
N ALA A 75 -15.19 11.86 -2.25
CA ALA A 75 -15.86 13.12 -2.53
C ALA A 75 -14.89 14.25 -2.93
N ARG A 76 -13.72 14.31 -2.32
CA ARG A 76 -12.68 15.30 -2.66
C ARG A 76 -11.96 14.93 -3.95
N LEU A 77 -11.70 13.64 -4.15
CA LEU A 77 -11.21 13.10 -5.42
C LEU A 77 -12.16 13.45 -6.57
N ALA A 78 -13.47 13.27 -6.39
CA ALA A 78 -14.48 13.64 -7.37
C ALA A 78 -14.43 15.13 -7.72
N SER A 79 -14.32 16.00 -6.71
CA SER A 79 -14.18 17.45 -6.89
C SER A 79 -12.92 17.80 -7.68
N ALA A 80 -11.76 17.22 -7.32
CA ALA A 80 -10.49 17.45 -7.99
C ALA A 80 -10.54 17.00 -9.47
N ILE A 81 -11.02 15.79 -9.74
CA ILE A 81 -11.16 15.26 -11.11
C ILE A 81 -12.10 16.12 -11.94
N ARG A 82 -13.26 16.52 -11.39
CA ARG A 82 -14.24 17.37 -12.11
C ARG A 82 -13.63 18.73 -12.46
N LYS A 83 -12.99 19.41 -11.49
CA LYS A 83 -12.31 20.69 -11.73
C LYS A 83 -11.20 20.56 -12.78
N ARG A 84 -10.44 19.47 -12.74
CA ARG A 84 -9.34 19.26 -13.68
C ARG A 84 -9.84 18.96 -15.08
N ARG A 85 -10.90 18.14 -15.22
CA ARG A 85 -11.60 17.91 -16.49
C ARG A 85 -12.12 19.20 -17.11
N GLU A 86 -12.77 20.06 -16.31
CA GLU A 86 -13.27 21.36 -16.76
C GLU A 86 -12.14 22.24 -17.30
N ALA A 87 -11.05 22.37 -16.55
CA ALA A 87 -9.90 23.17 -16.95
C ALA A 87 -9.16 22.61 -18.18
N ILE A 88 -9.16 21.30 -18.40
CA ILE A 88 -8.56 20.69 -19.61
C ILE A 88 -9.50 20.82 -20.80
N ALA A 89 -10.81 20.75 -20.62
CA ALA A 89 -11.79 20.87 -21.70
C ALA A 89 -11.63 22.18 -22.49
N GLU A 90 -11.20 23.28 -21.84
CA GLU A 90 -10.89 24.56 -22.48
C GLU A 90 -9.74 24.48 -23.51
N THR A 91 -8.86 23.48 -23.39
CA THR A 91 -7.71 23.26 -24.29
C THR A 91 -8.06 22.40 -25.51
N GLY A 92 -9.19 21.67 -25.46
CA GLY A 92 -9.57 20.70 -26.49
C GLY A 92 -8.79 19.37 -26.45
N VAL A 93 -7.87 19.19 -25.49
CA VAL A 93 -7.12 17.95 -25.30
C VAL A 93 -8.03 16.87 -24.66
N PRO A 94 -8.04 15.63 -25.18
CA PRO A 94 -8.82 14.55 -24.57
C PRO A 94 -8.27 14.16 -23.19
N VAL A 95 -9.17 13.96 -22.22
CA VAL A 95 -8.86 13.43 -20.89
C VAL A 95 -9.25 11.96 -20.78
N LEU A 96 -8.38 11.16 -20.17
CA LEU A 96 -8.72 9.86 -19.61
C LEU A 96 -8.56 9.87 -18.09
N THR A 97 -9.46 9.21 -17.37
CA THR A 97 -9.36 8.98 -15.93
C THR A 97 -9.23 7.49 -15.66
N LEU A 98 -8.07 7.08 -15.13
CA LEU A 98 -7.65 5.69 -15.06
C LEU A 98 -7.39 5.27 -13.62
N ASP A 99 -7.66 4.01 -13.31
CA ASP A 99 -7.33 3.40 -12.02
C ASP A 99 -6.37 2.22 -12.20
N ALA A 100 -5.30 2.20 -11.43
CA ALA A 100 -4.29 1.16 -11.50
C ALA A 100 -4.51 -0.02 -10.53
N GLY A 101 -5.72 -0.23 -10.00
CA GLY A 101 -6.08 -1.38 -9.15
C GLY A 101 -5.97 -1.11 -7.65
N ASP A 102 -6.39 -2.10 -6.86
CA ASP A 102 -6.50 -2.08 -5.39
C ASP A 102 -7.44 -0.98 -4.87
N GLN A 103 -8.65 -0.95 -5.44
CA GLN A 103 -9.79 -0.27 -4.82
C GLN A 103 -10.30 -1.06 -3.60
N SER A 104 -10.17 -2.38 -3.69
CA SER A 104 -10.61 -3.35 -2.69
C SER A 104 -9.71 -3.37 -1.46
N GLN A 105 -10.27 -3.93 -0.38
CA GLN A 105 -9.67 -4.05 0.95
C GLN A 105 -9.35 -2.70 1.61
N GLY A 106 -9.33 -2.64 2.95
CA GLY A 106 -8.71 -1.53 3.66
C GLY A 106 -9.64 -0.59 4.43
N THR A 107 -10.97 -0.74 4.42
CA THR A 107 -11.86 -0.13 5.44
C THR A 107 -13.10 -0.99 5.65
N LEU A 108 -13.92 -0.62 6.64
CA LEU A 108 -15.24 -1.24 6.84
C LEU A 108 -16.20 -1.03 5.66
N PHE A 109 -15.96 -0.09 4.74
CA PHE A 109 -16.75 0.00 3.51
C PHE A 109 -16.59 -1.26 2.67
N TYR A 110 -15.35 -1.72 2.44
CA TYR A 110 -15.12 -2.97 1.72
C TYR A 110 -15.68 -4.17 2.50
N THR A 111 -15.49 -4.22 3.82
CA THR A 111 -16.04 -5.29 4.66
C THR A 111 -17.56 -5.38 4.52
N THR A 112 -18.25 -4.23 4.48
CA THR A 112 -19.71 -4.15 4.45
C THR A 112 -20.27 -4.37 3.04
N PHE A 113 -19.66 -3.77 2.01
CA PHE A 113 -20.23 -3.71 0.66
C PHE A 113 -19.52 -4.59 -0.37
N GLY A 114 -18.41 -5.24 0.00
CA GLY A 114 -17.66 -6.16 -0.86
C GLY A 114 -17.18 -5.51 -2.15
N GLY A 115 -16.71 -4.26 -2.09
CA GLY A 115 -16.19 -3.54 -3.24
C GLY A 115 -17.24 -2.77 -4.06
N LYS A 116 -18.54 -3.03 -3.84
CA LYS A 116 -19.62 -2.38 -4.60
C LYS A 116 -19.73 -0.88 -4.31
N ALA A 117 -19.39 -0.44 -3.09
CA ALA A 117 -19.38 0.97 -2.73
C ALA A 117 -18.25 1.73 -3.43
N GLU A 118 -17.09 1.10 -3.56
CA GLU A 118 -15.90 1.60 -4.24
C GLU A 118 -16.19 1.79 -5.73
N VAL A 119 -16.71 0.75 -6.39
CA VAL A 119 -17.12 0.82 -7.80
C VAL A 119 -18.23 1.85 -8.01
N GLU A 120 -19.18 1.98 -7.07
CA GLU A 120 -20.21 3.03 -7.13
C GLU A 120 -19.58 4.43 -7.12
N MET A 121 -18.56 4.68 -6.28
CA MET A 121 -17.89 5.99 -6.25
C MET A 121 -17.14 6.24 -7.57
N MET A 122 -16.48 5.23 -8.13
CA MET A 122 -15.83 5.34 -9.44
C MET A 122 -16.83 5.62 -10.57
N ASN A 123 -18.01 5.00 -10.52
CA ASN A 123 -19.11 5.29 -11.47
C ASN A 123 -19.56 6.76 -11.35
N MET A 124 -19.76 7.28 -10.13
CA MET A 124 -20.17 8.67 -9.89
C MET A 124 -19.11 9.70 -10.29
N ILE A 125 -17.83 9.33 -10.21
CA ILE A 125 -16.70 10.14 -10.68
C ILE A 125 -16.58 10.06 -12.22
N GLY A 126 -16.94 8.90 -12.79
CA GLY A 126 -16.91 8.61 -14.21
C GLY A 126 -15.53 8.22 -14.70
N PHE A 127 -14.92 7.18 -14.12
CA PHE A 127 -13.66 6.60 -14.61
C PHE A 127 -13.80 6.04 -16.04
N ASP A 128 -12.71 6.05 -16.81
CA ASP A 128 -12.68 5.53 -18.18
C ASP A 128 -12.20 4.07 -18.24
N ALA A 129 -11.33 3.63 -17.32
CA ALA A 129 -10.90 2.24 -17.18
C ALA A 129 -10.23 1.98 -15.83
N MET A 130 -10.20 0.70 -15.44
CA MET A 130 -9.50 0.18 -14.27
C MET A 130 -8.75 -1.11 -14.65
N THR A 131 -7.55 -1.32 -14.10
CA THR A 131 -6.93 -2.67 -14.05
C THR A 131 -7.22 -3.37 -12.73
N LEU A 132 -7.09 -4.69 -12.69
CA LEU A 132 -7.20 -5.44 -11.44
C LEU A 132 -5.89 -5.36 -10.67
N GLY A 133 -5.96 -5.07 -9.38
CA GLY A 133 -4.91 -5.31 -8.41
C GLY A 133 -5.08 -6.65 -7.70
N ASN A 134 -4.17 -6.97 -6.79
CA ASN A 134 -4.23 -8.22 -6.06
C ASN A 134 -5.41 -8.23 -5.08
N HIS A 135 -5.76 -7.09 -4.47
CA HIS A 135 -6.80 -7.04 -3.44
C HIS A 135 -8.22 -7.15 -3.98
N GLU A 136 -8.43 -6.98 -5.28
CA GLU A 136 -9.70 -7.31 -5.94
C GLU A 136 -10.10 -8.78 -5.75
N PHE A 137 -9.13 -9.67 -5.55
CA PHE A 137 -9.35 -11.11 -5.37
C PHE A 137 -9.54 -11.53 -3.90
N ASN A 138 -9.56 -10.60 -2.93
CA ASN A 138 -9.56 -10.94 -1.50
C ASN A 138 -10.77 -11.79 -1.09
N ARG A 139 -11.92 -11.59 -1.75
CA ARG A 139 -13.17 -12.34 -1.51
C ARG A 139 -13.44 -13.40 -2.56
N GLY A 140 -12.44 -13.71 -3.38
CA GLY A 140 -12.51 -14.70 -4.45
C GLY A 140 -13.24 -14.25 -5.71
N PRO A 141 -13.15 -15.06 -6.79
CA PRO A 141 -13.63 -14.70 -8.13
C PRO A 141 -15.15 -14.46 -8.23
N ASP A 142 -15.96 -15.14 -7.42
CA ASP A 142 -17.41 -14.94 -7.39
C ASP A 142 -17.78 -13.56 -6.87
N SER A 143 -17.22 -13.17 -5.72
CA SER A 143 -17.42 -11.83 -5.15
C SER A 143 -16.86 -10.75 -6.07
N LEU A 144 -15.73 -11.01 -6.72
CA LEU A 144 -15.17 -10.11 -7.72
C LEU A 144 -16.12 -9.94 -8.91
N ALA A 145 -16.68 -11.03 -9.44
CA ALA A 145 -17.66 -10.94 -10.53
C ALA A 145 -18.89 -10.11 -10.15
N GLU A 146 -19.42 -10.28 -8.93
CA GLU A 146 -20.52 -9.45 -8.43
C GLU A 146 -20.15 -7.97 -8.30
N MET A 147 -18.91 -7.67 -7.87
CA MET A 147 -18.41 -6.30 -7.77
C MET A 147 -18.31 -5.67 -9.17
N LEU A 148 -17.62 -6.34 -10.11
CA LEU A 148 -17.38 -5.83 -11.45
C LEU A 148 -18.65 -5.73 -12.29
N ALA A 149 -19.69 -6.52 -11.99
CA ALA A 149 -21.00 -6.40 -12.62
C ALA A 149 -21.68 -5.05 -12.35
N THR A 150 -21.24 -4.28 -11.35
CA THR A 150 -21.75 -2.94 -11.06
C THR A 150 -20.96 -1.82 -11.75
N ALA A 151 -19.82 -2.13 -12.38
CA ALA A 151 -18.96 -1.15 -13.04
C ALA A 151 -19.61 -0.61 -14.33
N GLN A 152 -19.57 0.71 -14.50
CA GLN A 152 -20.01 1.41 -15.72
C GLN A 152 -18.84 1.75 -16.66
N PHE A 153 -17.64 1.26 -16.30
CA PHE A 153 -16.40 1.42 -17.04
C PHE A 153 -15.75 0.05 -17.24
N PRO A 154 -14.96 -0.13 -18.31
CA PRO A 154 -14.28 -1.38 -18.61
C PRO A 154 -13.17 -1.70 -17.59
N ILE A 155 -13.08 -2.98 -17.25
CA ILE A 155 -11.97 -3.57 -16.50
C ILE A 155 -11.04 -4.27 -17.49
N VAL A 156 -9.74 -4.01 -17.39
CA VAL A 156 -8.73 -4.59 -18.29
C VAL A 156 -7.62 -5.24 -17.47
N SER A 157 -7.36 -6.52 -17.69
CA SER A 157 -6.21 -7.23 -17.12
C SER A 157 -5.91 -8.45 -18.00
N GLY A 158 -5.04 -8.26 -18.99
CA GLY A 158 -4.84 -9.23 -20.06
C GLY A 158 -3.94 -10.40 -19.69
N ASN A 159 -3.15 -10.28 -18.63
CA ASN A 159 -2.42 -11.43 -18.09
C ASN A 159 -3.27 -12.23 -17.08
N THR A 160 -4.49 -11.82 -16.77
CA THR A 160 -5.41 -12.57 -15.91
C THR A 160 -6.27 -13.51 -16.76
N HIS A 161 -6.09 -14.81 -16.57
CA HIS A 161 -6.87 -15.85 -17.23
C HIS A 161 -7.91 -16.41 -16.28
N VAL A 162 -9.18 -16.35 -16.68
CA VAL A 162 -10.30 -16.93 -15.96
C VAL A 162 -10.80 -18.15 -16.72
N GLU A 163 -11.09 -19.24 -16.02
CA GLU A 163 -11.67 -20.43 -16.62
C GLU A 163 -12.98 -20.13 -17.37
N ALA A 164 -13.12 -20.72 -18.55
CA ALA A 164 -14.30 -20.53 -19.39
C ALA A 164 -15.57 -21.01 -18.68
N GLY A 165 -16.61 -20.17 -18.70
CA GLY A 165 -17.91 -20.44 -18.05
C GLY A 165 -18.03 -19.85 -16.65
N HIS A 166 -16.94 -19.37 -16.04
CA HIS A 166 -17.02 -18.58 -14.81
C HIS A 166 -17.54 -17.16 -15.10
N PRO A 167 -18.45 -16.57 -14.29
CA PRO A 167 -19.02 -15.24 -14.56
C PRO A 167 -18.00 -14.10 -14.74
N LEU A 168 -16.87 -14.19 -14.04
CA LEU A 168 -15.77 -13.23 -14.14
C LEU A 168 -15.13 -13.15 -15.55
N ALA A 169 -15.17 -14.24 -16.33
CA ALA A 169 -14.47 -14.33 -17.61
C ALA A 169 -14.94 -13.30 -18.65
N GLU A 170 -16.22 -12.91 -18.58
CA GLU A 170 -16.81 -11.92 -19.50
C GLU A 170 -16.65 -10.47 -19.02
N LEU A 171 -16.18 -10.27 -17.78
CA LEU A 171 -16.08 -8.96 -17.14
C LEU A 171 -14.67 -8.38 -17.23
N VAL A 172 -13.65 -9.22 -17.43
CA VAL A 172 -12.24 -8.81 -17.53
C VAL A 172 -11.80 -8.85 -18.98
N ARG A 173 -11.42 -7.70 -19.53
CA ARG A 173 -10.97 -7.60 -20.92
C ARG A 173 -9.47 -7.80 -21.02
N ASP A 174 -9.05 -8.44 -22.11
CA ASP A 174 -7.62 -8.59 -22.45
C ASP A 174 -6.98 -7.25 -22.86
N HIS A 175 -7.72 -6.42 -23.61
CA HIS A 175 -7.29 -5.07 -23.98
C HIS A 175 -8.51 -4.16 -24.19
N LEU A 176 -8.26 -2.86 -24.26
CA LEU A 176 -9.24 -1.85 -24.59
C LEU A 176 -8.68 -0.89 -25.64
N VAL A 177 -9.51 -0.43 -26.55
CA VAL A 177 -9.16 0.69 -27.45
C VAL A 177 -10.19 1.79 -27.22
N ILE A 178 -9.72 2.95 -26.78
CA ILE A 178 -10.53 4.15 -26.59
C ILE A 178 -10.22 5.12 -27.73
N GLU A 179 -11.26 5.71 -28.33
CA GLU A 179 -11.12 6.82 -29.26
C GLU A 179 -11.73 8.09 -28.65
N ARG A 180 -10.93 9.13 -28.47
CA ARG A 180 -11.36 10.43 -27.92
C ARG A 180 -10.75 11.55 -28.74
N ALA A 181 -11.59 12.47 -29.22
CA ALA A 181 -11.16 13.61 -30.04
C ALA A 181 -10.27 13.20 -31.25
N GLY A 182 -10.52 12.03 -31.85
CA GLY A 182 -9.75 11.50 -32.98
C GLY A 182 -8.43 10.82 -32.61
N VAL A 183 -8.06 10.78 -31.32
CA VAL A 183 -6.90 10.03 -30.82
C VAL A 183 -7.33 8.62 -30.43
N ARG A 184 -6.70 7.60 -31.02
CA ARG A 184 -6.88 6.19 -30.66
C ARG A 184 -5.83 5.79 -29.64
N ILE A 185 -6.29 5.24 -28.52
CA ILE A 185 -5.46 4.87 -27.37
C ILE A 185 -5.76 3.43 -27.03
N GLY A 186 -4.74 2.59 -27.09
CA GLY A 186 -4.79 1.21 -26.61
C GLY A 186 -4.46 1.19 -25.12
N ILE A 187 -5.24 0.45 -24.35
CA ILE A 187 -5.00 0.21 -22.93
C ILE A 187 -4.81 -1.28 -22.73
N LEU A 188 -3.68 -1.65 -22.13
CA LEU A 188 -3.34 -3.00 -21.70
C LEU A 188 -3.27 -3.02 -20.18
N GLY A 189 -3.95 -3.96 -19.54
CA GLY A 189 -3.92 -4.12 -18.09
C GLY A 189 -3.03 -5.29 -17.70
N VAL A 190 -2.27 -5.15 -16.61
CA VAL A 190 -1.54 -6.26 -16.00
C VAL A 190 -1.69 -6.26 -14.48
N THR A 191 -1.87 -7.46 -13.93
CA THR A 191 -1.99 -7.73 -12.50
C THR A 191 -0.83 -8.60 -12.04
N THR A 192 -0.30 -8.35 -10.83
CA THR A 192 0.83 -9.13 -10.32
C THR A 192 0.50 -10.63 -10.24
N PRO A 193 1.33 -11.52 -10.84
CA PRO A 193 1.17 -12.96 -10.67
C PRO A 193 1.26 -13.41 -9.20
N ASP A 194 1.90 -12.60 -8.35
CA ASP A 194 1.99 -12.87 -6.91
C ASP A 194 0.62 -12.82 -6.21
N THR A 195 -0.44 -12.39 -6.90
CA THR A 195 -1.84 -12.45 -6.42
C THR A 195 -2.23 -13.84 -5.92
N VAL A 196 -1.66 -14.92 -6.46
CA VAL A 196 -1.90 -16.30 -5.98
C VAL A 196 -1.45 -16.51 -4.53
N PHE A 197 -0.51 -15.71 -4.05
CA PHE A 197 -0.03 -15.70 -2.67
C PHE A 197 -0.67 -14.56 -1.87
N LEU A 198 -0.80 -13.39 -2.47
CA LEU A 198 -1.23 -12.15 -1.80
C LEU A 198 -2.74 -12.07 -1.58
N SER A 199 -3.53 -12.94 -2.21
CA SER A 199 -4.99 -12.88 -2.19
C SER A 199 -5.64 -14.26 -2.37
N SER A 200 -6.91 -14.30 -2.77
CA SER A 200 -7.71 -15.53 -2.92
C SER A 200 -8.26 -15.76 -4.33
N PRO A 201 -7.44 -15.76 -5.40
CA PRO A 201 -7.92 -15.95 -6.78
C PRO A 201 -8.50 -17.36 -7.05
N GLY A 202 -8.24 -18.34 -6.17
CA GLY A 202 -8.74 -19.71 -6.32
C GLY A 202 -8.12 -20.46 -7.50
N GLU A 203 -8.68 -21.62 -7.85
CA GLU A 203 -8.18 -22.47 -8.95
C GLU A 203 -8.67 -21.99 -10.33
N VAL A 204 -9.76 -21.22 -10.37
CA VAL A 204 -10.41 -20.78 -11.61
C VAL A 204 -9.75 -19.55 -12.24
N VAL A 205 -8.77 -18.95 -11.56
CA VAL A 205 -8.01 -17.78 -12.05
C VAL A 205 -6.52 -18.09 -12.01
N SER A 206 -5.81 -17.76 -13.10
CA SER A 206 -4.36 -17.85 -13.19
C SER A 206 -3.77 -16.60 -13.85
N PHE A 207 -2.48 -16.36 -13.63
CA PHE A 207 -1.80 -15.17 -14.13
C PHE A 207 -0.64 -15.57 -15.04
N ALA A 208 -0.63 -15.04 -16.26
CA ALA A 208 0.50 -15.18 -17.18
C ALA A 208 1.63 -14.20 -16.83
N ASP A 209 2.81 -14.49 -17.35
CA ASP A 209 3.95 -13.59 -17.28
C ASP A 209 3.60 -12.23 -17.92
N PRO A 210 3.72 -11.10 -17.19
CA PRO A 210 3.34 -9.79 -17.69
C PRO A 210 4.17 -9.34 -18.90
N VAL A 211 5.46 -9.68 -18.96
CA VAL A 211 6.36 -9.24 -20.03
C VAL A 211 6.03 -9.94 -21.34
N GLU A 212 5.85 -11.26 -21.32
CA GLU A 212 5.46 -12.04 -22.49
C GLU A 212 4.06 -11.63 -22.97
N HIS A 213 3.10 -11.48 -22.05
CA HIS A 213 1.76 -10.99 -22.39
C HIS A 213 1.80 -9.64 -23.11
N LEU A 214 2.48 -8.64 -22.52
CA LEU A 214 2.52 -7.29 -23.07
C LEU A 214 3.26 -7.21 -24.40
N ARG A 215 4.32 -8.01 -24.60
CA ARG A 215 5.03 -8.07 -25.88
C ARG A 215 4.08 -8.51 -27.01
N GLU A 216 3.27 -9.53 -26.76
CA GLU A 216 2.29 -10.02 -27.73
C GLU A 216 1.13 -9.03 -27.92
N ALA A 217 0.60 -8.48 -26.82
CA ALA A 217 -0.53 -7.57 -26.83
C ALA A 217 -0.22 -6.22 -27.47
N ALA A 218 0.95 -5.64 -27.18
CA ALA A 218 1.40 -4.41 -27.83
C ALA A 218 1.59 -4.61 -29.34
N ALA A 219 2.19 -5.74 -29.75
CA ALA A 219 2.34 -6.07 -31.17
C ALA A 219 0.96 -6.26 -31.86
N ARG A 220 -0.03 -6.83 -31.15
CA ARG A 220 -1.40 -6.98 -31.64
C ARG A 220 -2.07 -5.62 -31.86
N LEU A 221 -2.00 -4.72 -30.88
CA LEU A 221 -2.55 -3.36 -30.98
C LEU A 221 -1.92 -2.57 -32.13
N LYS A 222 -0.60 -2.66 -32.31
CA LYS A 222 0.09 -2.02 -33.44
C LYS A 222 -0.37 -2.54 -34.80
N ARG A 223 -0.60 -3.86 -34.94
CA ARG A 223 -1.19 -4.43 -36.17
C ARG A 223 -2.61 -3.92 -36.45
N MET A 224 -3.32 -3.45 -35.43
CA MET A 224 -4.64 -2.82 -35.55
C MET A 224 -4.56 -1.31 -35.83
N GLY A 225 -3.35 -0.76 -36.02
CA GLY A 225 -3.11 0.67 -36.19
C GLY A 225 -3.37 1.48 -34.91
N VAL A 226 -3.10 0.89 -33.74
CA VAL A 226 -3.09 1.59 -32.44
C VAL A 226 -1.64 1.71 -31.98
N ASP A 227 -1.08 2.90 -32.10
CA ASP A 227 0.32 3.16 -31.75
C ASP A 227 0.49 3.75 -30.35
N ASN A 228 -0.51 4.49 -29.85
CA ASN A 228 -0.52 5.02 -28.48
C ASN A 228 -0.97 3.91 -27.52
N ILE A 229 -0.03 3.27 -26.82
CA ILE A 229 -0.32 2.13 -25.94
C ILE A 229 0.02 2.50 -24.50
N ILE A 230 -1.00 2.60 -23.66
CA ILE A 230 -0.88 2.81 -22.21
C ILE A 230 -1.00 1.46 -21.52
N VAL A 231 -0.09 1.18 -20.59
CA VAL A 231 -0.21 0.04 -19.69
C VAL A 231 -0.77 0.53 -18.36
N LEU A 232 -1.89 -0.05 -17.91
CA LEU A 232 -2.37 0.05 -16.53
C LEU A 232 -1.80 -1.13 -15.75
N SER A 233 -0.86 -0.86 -14.86
CA SER A 233 -0.08 -1.89 -14.18
C SER A 233 -0.38 -1.93 -12.69
N HIS A 234 -0.57 -3.13 -12.16
CA HIS A 234 -0.59 -3.40 -10.73
C HIS A 234 0.53 -4.38 -10.36
N LEU A 235 1.77 -4.06 -10.75
CA LEU A 235 2.97 -4.89 -10.50
C LEU A 235 3.91 -4.30 -9.45
N GLY A 236 3.85 -2.98 -9.22
CA GLY A 236 4.78 -2.24 -8.38
C GLY A 236 5.83 -1.49 -9.18
N PHE A 237 6.27 -0.35 -8.65
CA PHE A 237 7.12 0.61 -9.36
C PHE A 237 8.45 0.03 -9.87
N VAL A 238 9.09 -0.86 -9.11
CA VAL A 238 10.34 -1.51 -9.55
C VAL A 238 10.08 -2.46 -10.71
N GLN A 239 9.00 -3.23 -10.63
CA GLN A 239 8.57 -4.16 -11.67
C GLN A 239 8.13 -3.39 -12.93
N ASP A 240 7.48 -2.25 -12.79
CA ASP A 240 7.12 -1.36 -13.91
C ASP A 240 8.36 -0.85 -14.65
N GLN A 241 9.44 -0.51 -13.93
CA GLN A 241 10.70 -0.13 -14.56
C GLN A 241 11.33 -1.31 -15.32
N ALA A 242 11.34 -2.50 -14.72
CA ALA A 242 11.86 -3.70 -15.36
C ALA A 242 11.05 -4.06 -16.63
N LEU A 243 9.73 -3.90 -16.57
CA LEU A 243 8.81 -4.12 -17.67
C LEU A 243 9.02 -3.12 -18.81
N ALA A 244 9.11 -1.82 -18.49
CA ALA A 244 9.43 -0.78 -19.47
C ALA A 244 10.75 -1.08 -20.20
N ALA A 245 11.77 -1.55 -19.47
CA ALA A 245 13.07 -1.92 -20.03
C ALA A 245 13.07 -3.22 -20.86
N SER A 246 11.99 -4.01 -20.80
CA SER A 246 11.92 -5.36 -21.41
C SER A 246 10.95 -5.47 -22.59
N VAL A 247 10.07 -4.48 -22.78
CA VAL A 247 8.98 -4.53 -23.77
C VAL A 247 9.00 -3.28 -24.66
N ASP A 248 9.20 -3.49 -25.96
CA ASP A 248 9.03 -2.45 -26.96
C ASP A 248 7.55 -2.22 -27.32
N GLY A 249 7.25 -0.98 -27.71
CA GLY A 249 5.94 -0.61 -28.24
C GLY A 249 4.93 -0.14 -27.20
N ILE A 250 5.31 -0.10 -25.92
CA ILE A 250 4.57 0.61 -24.87
C ILE A 250 4.90 2.11 -24.96
N SER A 251 3.90 2.96 -24.80
CA SER A 251 4.07 4.41 -24.76
C SER A 251 4.20 4.94 -23.34
N LEU A 252 3.41 4.44 -22.38
CA LEU A 252 3.34 4.94 -21.01
C LEU A 252 2.92 3.80 -20.07
N ILE A 253 3.41 3.82 -18.83
CA ILE A 253 2.92 2.97 -17.75
C ILE A 253 2.29 3.85 -16.67
N VAL A 254 1.05 3.53 -16.28
CA VAL A 254 0.36 4.05 -15.10
C VAL A 254 0.26 2.90 -14.10
N GLY A 255 1.04 2.99 -13.02
CA GLY A 255 1.30 1.91 -12.08
C GLY A 255 0.55 2.03 -10.74
N GLY A 256 0.63 0.97 -9.94
CA GLY A 256 0.06 0.82 -8.59
C GLY A 256 0.88 -0.17 -7.73
N HIS A 257 0.26 -0.80 -6.74
CA HIS A 257 0.77 -1.87 -5.87
C HIS A 257 1.81 -1.44 -4.82
N SER A 258 2.84 -0.70 -5.22
CA SER A 258 3.97 -0.33 -4.35
C SER A 258 3.76 0.95 -3.54
N HIS A 259 2.58 1.57 -3.63
CA HIS A 259 2.20 2.82 -2.96
C HIS A 259 3.21 3.96 -3.18
N THR A 260 3.86 4.00 -4.34
CA THR A 260 4.97 4.92 -4.58
C THR A 260 4.45 6.33 -4.87
N LEU A 261 4.86 7.29 -4.06
CA LEU A 261 4.67 8.71 -4.36
C LEU A 261 5.73 9.15 -5.35
N LEU A 262 5.33 9.41 -6.60
CA LEU A 262 6.16 10.11 -7.57
C LEU A 262 5.79 11.59 -7.55
N SER A 263 6.79 12.45 -7.41
CA SER A 263 6.56 13.89 -7.43
C SER A 263 7.78 14.68 -7.86
N ASN A 264 7.55 15.83 -8.49
CA ASN A 264 8.59 16.81 -8.79
C ASN A 264 8.70 17.90 -7.69
N ALA A 265 7.71 17.97 -6.80
CA ALA A 265 7.63 18.97 -5.74
C ALA A 265 8.03 18.43 -4.36
N VAL A 266 7.91 17.12 -4.12
CA VAL A 266 8.25 16.49 -2.83
C VAL A 266 9.72 16.08 -2.81
N ALA A 267 10.44 16.48 -1.77
CA ALA A 267 11.84 16.09 -1.60
C ALA A 267 11.96 14.56 -1.47
N ASP A 268 13.01 14.00 -2.08
CA ASP A 268 13.34 12.57 -2.07
C ASP A 268 12.32 11.63 -2.75
N ALA A 269 11.21 12.15 -3.27
CA ALA A 269 10.33 11.41 -4.16
C ALA A 269 11.00 11.19 -5.53
N PRO A 270 10.86 10.01 -6.16
CA PRO A 270 11.29 9.84 -7.54
C PRO A 270 10.46 10.73 -8.47
N ALA A 271 11.05 11.14 -9.59
CA ALA A 271 10.47 12.13 -10.49
C ALA A 271 9.14 11.67 -11.10
N TYR A 272 8.25 12.63 -11.35
CA TYR A 272 6.99 12.42 -12.04
C TYR A 272 7.05 13.04 -13.45
N ALA A 273 7.08 12.29 -14.55
CA ALA A 273 7.20 10.84 -14.65
C ALA A 273 8.66 10.37 -14.53
N THR A 274 8.86 9.15 -14.04
CA THR A 274 10.16 8.49 -14.09
C THR A 274 10.34 7.90 -15.49
N MET A 275 11.47 8.20 -16.14
CA MET A 275 11.73 7.78 -17.53
C MET A 275 12.61 6.54 -17.57
N VAL A 276 12.14 5.49 -18.26
CA VAL A 276 12.91 4.27 -18.49
C VAL A 276 13.10 4.04 -19.99
N ALA A 277 14.29 3.61 -20.41
CA ALA A 277 14.55 3.25 -21.80
C ALA A 277 14.05 1.84 -22.08
N SER A 278 13.16 1.70 -23.06
CA SER A 278 12.77 0.43 -23.68
C SER A 278 13.93 -0.23 -24.44
N PRO A 279 13.81 -1.51 -24.86
CA PRO A 279 14.85 -2.19 -25.64
C PRO A 279 15.29 -1.43 -26.91
N SER A 280 14.38 -0.72 -27.57
CA SER A 280 14.70 0.12 -28.74
C SER A 280 15.34 1.48 -28.38
N GLY A 281 15.62 1.75 -27.10
CA GLY A 281 16.18 3.01 -26.61
C GLY A 281 15.17 4.15 -26.50
N ARG A 282 13.86 3.87 -26.66
CA ARG A 282 12.80 4.87 -26.54
C ARG A 282 12.42 5.08 -25.08
N ALA A 283 12.26 6.33 -24.66
CA ALA A 283 11.82 6.66 -23.31
C ALA A 283 10.35 6.27 -23.10
N VAL A 284 10.08 5.58 -22.01
CA VAL A 284 8.76 5.20 -21.51
C VAL A 284 8.59 5.89 -20.15
N PRO A 285 7.71 6.91 -20.03
CA PRO A 285 7.32 7.46 -18.74
C PRO A 285 6.58 6.41 -17.90
N ILE A 286 6.83 6.46 -16.59
CA ILE A 286 6.15 5.68 -15.56
C ILE A 286 5.60 6.65 -14.51
N VAL A 287 4.33 6.52 -14.18
CA VAL A 287 3.64 7.34 -13.17
C VAL A 287 2.89 6.48 -12.15
N GLN A 288 2.81 6.98 -10.92
CA GLN A 288 2.05 6.41 -9.80
C GLN A 288 1.68 7.56 -8.85
N ALA A 289 0.56 7.44 -8.14
CA ALA A 289 -0.04 8.49 -7.33
C ALA A 289 -0.19 8.09 -5.85
N TYR A 290 0.89 7.56 -5.25
CA TYR A 290 0.92 7.13 -3.85
C TYR A 290 -0.16 6.08 -3.55
N ALA A 291 -1.13 6.37 -2.68
CA ALA A 291 -2.22 5.48 -2.27
C ALA A 291 -3.36 6.28 -1.60
N PHE A 292 -4.43 5.58 -1.24
CA PHE A 292 -5.50 6.04 -0.35
C PHE A 292 -6.31 7.23 -0.86
N SER A 293 -6.28 7.48 -2.17
CA SER A 293 -6.80 8.69 -2.81
C SER A 293 -6.23 10.00 -2.24
N ARG A 294 -5.11 9.94 -1.49
CA ARG A 294 -4.47 11.15 -0.93
C ARG A 294 -3.95 12.06 -2.03
N TYR A 295 -3.48 11.46 -3.13
CA TYR A 295 -3.01 12.18 -4.31
C TYR A 295 -3.83 11.81 -5.55
N LEU A 296 -3.99 12.77 -6.44
CA LEU A 296 -4.45 12.57 -7.81
C LEU A 296 -3.25 12.75 -8.75
N GLY A 297 -2.93 11.74 -9.55
CA GLY A 297 -1.96 11.88 -10.63
C GLY A 297 -2.52 12.74 -11.76
N ASP A 298 -1.76 13.73 -12.21
CA ASP A 298 -2.11 14.65 -13.29
C ASP A 298 -0.97 14.68 -14.31
N LEU A 299 -1.17 14.08 -15.49
CA LEU A 299 -0.16 13.94 -16.54
C LEU A 299 -0.66 14.44 -17.89
N ALA A 300 0.00 15.45 -18.45
CA ALA A 300 -0.10 15.79 -19.86
C ALA A 300 0.97 14.99 -20.63
N VAL A 301 0.57 14.27 -21.68
CA VAL A 301 1.47 13.50 -22.54
C VAL A 301 1.23 13.84 -24.01
N GLU A 302 2.32 13.94 -24.76
CA GLU A 302 2.31 14.15 -26.20
C GLU A 302 3.00 12.97 -26.89
N PHE A 303 2.27 12.36 -27.81
CA PHE A 303 2.72 11.23 -28.62
C PHE A 303 3.10 11.68 -30.04
N ASP A 304 4.17 11.11 -30.59
CA ASP A 304 4.54 11.15 -32.01
C ASP A 304 3.68 10.14 -32.80
N GLU A 305 3.78 10.18 -34.13
CA GLU A 305 3.01 9.33 -35.05
C GLU A 305 3.21 7.83 -34.83
N ASP A 306 4.36 7.39 -34.29
CA ASP A 306 4.67 5.99 -33.97
C ASP A 306 4.36 5.61 -32.50
N GLY A 307 3.58 6.46 -31.84
CA GLY A 307 3.24 6.39 -30.43
C GLY A 307 4.31 6.95 -29.50
N ALA A 308 5.50 7.31 -30.02
CA ALA A 308 6.57 8.14 -29.43
C ALA A 308 6.20 9.05 -28.27
N VAL A 309 6.50 8.79 -26.99
CA VAL A 309 6.36 9.91 -26.03
C VAL A 309 7.47 10.94 -26.31
N ILE A 310 7.06 12.13 -26.76
CA ILE A 310 7.95 13.26 -27.05
C ILE A 310 7.95 14.30 -25.93
N ALA A 311 6.85 14.37 -25.17
CA ALA A 311 6.77 15.16 -23.94
C ALA A 311 5.84 14.47 -22.93
N ALA A 312 6.23 14.50 -21.66
CA ALA A 312 5.39 14.11 -20.53
C ALA A 312 5.66 15.09 -19.39
N SER A 313 4.63 15.79 -18.94
CA SER A 313 4.73 16.81 -17.89
C SER A 313 3.53 16.75 -16.96
N GLY A 314 3.74 17.06 -15.70
CA GLY A 314 2.72 16.92 -14.67
C GLY A 314 3.32 16.73 -13.29
N ASP A 315 2.47 16.41 -12.33
CA ASP A 315 2.84 16.01 -10.98
C ASP A 315 1.67 15.27 -10.31
N THR A 316 1.87 14.82 -9.08
CA THR A 316 0.79 14.42 -8.20
C THR A 316 0.22 15.64 -7.47
N ILE A 317 -1.11 15.68 -7.32
CA ILE A 317 -1.84 16.73 -6.62
C ILE A 317 -2.29 16.18 -5.28
N GLU A 318 -1.77 16.71 -4.18
CA GLU A 318 -2.24 16.35 -2.84
C GLU A 318 -3.65 16.90 -2.59
N LEU A 319 -4.58 16.02 -2.23
CA LEU A 319 -5.98 16.35 -2.05
C LEU A 319 -6.25 16.80 -0.61
N THR A 320 -5.80 18.01 -0.27
CA THR A 320 -6.00 18.59 1.08
C THR A 320 -7.37 19.23 1.23
N MET A 321 -7.86 19.35 2.48
CA MET A 321 -9.11 20.08 2.77
C MET A 321 -9.05 21.56 2.40
N VAL A 322 -7.85 22.16 2.39
CA VAL A 322 -7.66 23.58 2.04
C VAL A 322 -7.72 23.80 0.53
N ALA A 323 -7.21 22.86 -0.26
CA ALA A 323 -7.15 22.99 -1.71
C ALA A 323 -8.45 22.56 -2.40
N TYR A 324 -9.19 21.60 -1.82
CA TYR A 324 -10.36 21.00 -2.45
C TYR A 324 -11.52 20.79 -1.47
N ASP A 325 -12.64 21.46 -1.77
CA ASP A 325 -13.95 21.12 -1.23
C ASP A 325 -14.42 19.76 -1.73
N GLU A 326 -15.29 19.11 -0.96
CA GLU A 326 -15.92 17.84 -1.34
C GLU A 326 -17.04 18.04 -2.35
N ALA A 327 -17.15 17.13 -3.31
CA ALA A 327 -18.29 17.06 -4.22
C ALA A 327 -19.54 16.63 -3.43
N GLY A 328 -20.52 17.53 -3.27
CA GLY A 328 -21.64 17.33 -2.36
C GLY A 328 -22.52 16.10 -2.66
N ASP A 329 -22.66 15.72 -3.93
CA ASP A 329 -23.38 14.51 -4.35
C ASP A 329 -22.67 13.22 -3.90
N VAL A 330 -21.34 13.18 -4.06
CA VAL A 330 -20.52 12.03 -3.64
C VAL A 330 -20.40 11.99 -2.12
N ALA A 331 -20.18 13.13 -1.46
CA ALA A 331 -20.11 13.22 0.00
C ALA A 331 -21.41 12.72 0.67
N ALA A 332 -22.56 13.16 0.15
CA ALA A 332 -23.85 12.69 0.64
C ALA A 332 -24.03 11.17 0.49
N ARG A 333 -23.50 10.60 -0.61
CA ARG A 333 -23.58 9.16 -0.85
C ARG A 333 -22.66 8.36 0.07
N VAL A 334 -21.42 8.80 0.26
CA VAL A 334 -20.49 8.18 1.22
C VAL A 334 -21.08 8.21 2.63
N ALA A 335 -21.63 9.35 3.06
CA ALA A 335 -22.27 9.47 4.38
C ALA A 335 -23.48 8.50 4.54
N ALA A 336 -24.27 8.30 3.49
CA ALA A 336 -25.38 7.34 3.53
C ALA A 336 -24.88 5.88 3.64
N LEU A 337 -23.77 5.55 2.97
CA LEU A 337 -23.13 4.23 3.04
C LEU A 337 -22.43 3.99 4.40
N ALA A 338 -22.05 5.03 5.12
CA ALA A 338 -21.49 4.92 6.47
C ALA A 338 -22.51 4.47 7.53
N GLY A 339 -23.81 4.67 7.30
CA GLY A 339 -24.87 4.30 8.27
C GLY A 339 -24.85 2.82 8.69
N PRO A 340 -24.90 1.85 7.75
CA PRO A 340 -24.74 0.43 8.06
C PRO A 340 -23.39 0.07 8.69
N ILE A 341 -22.33 0.84 8.41
CA ILE A 341 -21.01 0.62 9.01
C ILE A 341 -21.03 0.98 10.49
N ASP A 342 -21.77 2.00 10.90
CA ASP A 342 -21.95 2.33 12.31
C ASP A 342 -22.71 1.24 13.07
N GLU A 343 -23.60 0.48 12.41
CA GLU A 343 -24.18 -0.74 12.99
C GLU A 343 -23.12 -1.83 13.14
N LEU A 344 -22.27 -2.03 12.12
CA LEU A 344 -21.18 -3.01 12.18
C LEU A 344 -20.21 -2.71 13.32
N ARG A 345 -19.86 -1.43 13.54
CA ARG A 345 -19.02 -1.00 14.67
C ARG A 345 -19.62 -1.38 16.03
N ARG A 346 -20.94 -1.48 16.15
CA ARG A 346 -21.63 -1.89 17.38
C ARG A 346 -21.74 -3.40 17.54
N THR A 347 -21.25 -4.18 16.57
CA THR A 347 -21.29 -5.64 16.62
C THR A 347 -20.47 -6.14 17.82
N PRO A 348 -21.06 -6.95 18.72
CA PRO A 348 -20.35 -7.61 19.80
C PRO A 348 -19.20 -8.49 19.31
N VAL A 349 -18.03 -8.39 19.96
CA VAL A 349 -16.87 -9.25 19.75
C VAL A 349 -16.72 -10.22 20.92
N ALA A 350 -16.63 -9.70 22.14
CA ALA A 350 -16.45 -10.49 23.36
C ALA A 350 -16.98 -9.72 24.58
N GLU A 351 -17.26 -10.42 25.67
CA GLU A 351 -17.51 -9.81 26.98
C GLU A 351 -16.30 -10.04 27.89
N LEU A 352 -15.62 -8.97 28.29
CA LEU A 352 -14.40 -9.04 29.08
C LEU A 352 -14.69 -8.95 30.58
N GLY A 353 -14.16 -9.90 31.36
CA GLY A 353 -14.23 -9.86 32.82
C GLY A 353 -13.31 -8.80 33.45
N ALA A 354 -12.25 -8.39 32.75
CA ALA A 354 -11.31 -7.35 33.13
C ALA A 354 -10.86 -6.56 31.90
N GLY A 355 -10.56 -5.28 32.07
CA GLY A 355 -10.06 -4.44 30.98
C GLY A 355 -8.64 -4.82 30.58
N ILE A 356 -8.27 -4.51 29.34
CA ILE A 356 -6.95 -4.78 28.76
C ILE A 356 -6.24 -3.44 28.59
N ASP A 357 -5.20 -3.17 29.38
CA ASP A 357 -4.43 -1.93 29.27
C ASP A 357 -3.62 -1.89 27.96
N GLY A 358 -3.95 -0.91 27.12
CA GLY A 358 -3.28 -0.57 25.86
C GLY A 358 -2.80 0.88 25.83
N SER A 359 -2.63 1.50 26.99
CA SER A 359 -2.21 2.89 27.10
C SER A 359 -0.80 3.13 26.54
N ARG A 360 -0.54 4.37 26.11
CA ARG A 360 0.78 4.77 25.61
C ARG A 360 1.84 4.58 26.70
N GLU A 361 1.47 4.91 27.93
CA GLU A 361 2.31 4.92 29.12
C GLU A 361 2.82 3.52 29.48
N SER A 362 2.03 2.46 29.23
CA SER A 362 2.47 1.08 29.43
C SER A 362 3.11 0.51 28.16
N CYS A 363 2.39 0.49 27.05
CA CYS A 363 2.80 -0.22 25.84
C CYS A 363 4.03 0.35 25.14
N ARG A 364 4.48 1.56 25.51
CA ARG A 364 5.71 2.17 24.99
C ARG A 364 6.83 2.32 26.01
N ALA A 365 6.64 1.77 27.21
CA ALA A 365 7.57 1.88 28.31
C ALA A 365 7.89 0.53 28.98
N GLY A 366 7.21 -0.56 28.64
CA GLY A 366 7.41 -1.87 29.25
C GLY A 366 6.49 -2.93 28.64
N GLU A 367 6.42 -4.10 29.26
CA GLU A 367 5.41 -5.10 28.94
C GLU A 367 4.01 -4.52 29.23
N CYS A 368 3.07 -4.68 28.28
CA CYS A 368 1.69 -4.27 28.49
C CYS A 368 0.70 -5.37 28.09
N GLU A 369 -0.49 -5.34 28.69
CA GLU A 369 -1.51 -6.36 28.51
C GLU A 369 -2.01 -6.44 27.07
N MET A 370 -2.25 -5.29 26.43
CA MET A 370 -2.66 -5.25 25.03
C MET A 370 -1.55 -5.75 24.09
N GLY A 371 -0.30 -5.47 24.44
CA GLY A 371 0.88 -5.93 23.72
C GLY A 371 0.97 -7.44 23.70
N ASN A 372 0.84 -8.07 24.87
CA ASN A 372 0.78 -9.52 25.00
C ASN A 372 -0.41 -10.10 24.23
N THR A 373 -1.60 -9.51 24.39
CA THR A 373 -2.84 -9.98 23.76
C THR A 373 -2.75 -9.96 22.24
N VAL A 374 -2.31 -8.85 21.64
CA VAL A 374 -2.18 -8.73 20.19
C VAL A 374 -1.08 -9.64 19.65
N ALA A 375 0.08 -9.70 20.31
CA ALA A 375 1.17 -10.57 19.88
C ALA A 375 0.75 -12.07 19.96
N ASP A 376 0.00 -12.46 20.99
CA ASP A 376 -0.56 -13.81 21.12
C ASP A 376 -1.62 -14.10 20.06
N ALA A 377 -2.48 -13.12 19.74
CA ALA A 377 -3.46 -13.25 18.67
C ALA A 377 -2.78 -13.50 17.31
N MET A 378 -1.69 -12.80 17.03
CA MET A 378 -0.88 -12.98 15.82
C MET A 378 -0.25 -14.38 15.75
N VAL A 379 0.35 -14.86 16.85
CA VAL A 379 0.91 -16.22 16.92
C VAL A 379 -0.20 -17.26 16.78
N ALA A 380 -1.31 -17.12 17.49
CA ALA A 380 -2.43 -18.05 17.44
C ALA A 380 -3.00 -18.17 16.01
N ARG A 381 -3.13 -17.04 15.30
CA ARG A 381 -3.61 -17.03 13.91
C ARG A 381 -2.69 -17.76 12.94
N MET A 382 -1.38 -17.75 13.21
CA MET A 382 -0.35 -18.34 12.35
C MET A 382 0.20 -19.68 12.87
N ALA A 383 -0.34 -20.22 13.96
CA ALA A 383 0.16 -21.45 14.59
C ALA A 383 0.15 -22.65 13.61
N ALA A 384 -0.86 -22.75 12.75
CA ALA A 384 -0.94 -23.81 11.73
C ALA A 384 0.17 -23.72 10.66
N ALA A 385 0.74 -22.54 10.46
CA ALA A 385 1.90 -22.30 9.59
C ALA A 385 3.23 -22.47 10.33
N GLY A 386 3.22 -22.89 11.61
CA GLY A 386 4.43 -23.12 12.41
C GLY A 386 5.06 -21.85 12.99
N VAL A 387 4.39 -20.70 12.92
CA VAL A 387 4.89 -19.46 13.52
C VAL A 387 4.65 -19.50 15.02
N THR A 388 5.71 -19.32 15.81
CA THR A 388 5.67 -19.40 17.28
C THR A 388 6.03 -18.09 17.97
N MET A 389 6.45 -17.06 17.21
CA MET A 389 6.89 -15.78 17.77
C MET A 389 6.22 -14.62 17.06
N ALA A 390 5.99 -13.53 17.80
CA ALA A 390 5.54 -12.28 17.23
C ALA A 390 6.27 -11.08 17.83
N ILE A 391 6.45 -10.03 17.02
CA ILE A 391 6.93 -8.71 17.44
C ILE A 391 5.99 -7.67 16.84
N THR A 392 5.40 -6.82 17.68
CA THR A 392 4.57 -5.70 17.26
C THR A 392 4.94 -4.43 18.02
N ASN A 393 4.89 -3.27 17.37
CA ASN A 393 5.29 -2.00 17.97
C ASN A 393 4.15 -1.42 18.81
N GLY A 394 4.44 -0.97 20.03
CA GLY A 394 3.47 -0.31 20.93
C GLY A 394 2.87 0.98 20.36
N GLY A 395 3.47 1.54 19.32
CA GLY A 395 2.96 2.65 18.51
C GLY A 395 1.67 2.31 17.77
N GLY A 396 1.52 1.03 17.39
CA GLY A 396 0.36 0.45 16.73
C GLY A 396 -0.84 0.22 17.66
N LEU A 397 -0.60 0.17 18.98
CA LEU A 397 -1.62 -0.04 20.01
C LEU A 397 -2.08 1.32 20.54
N ARG A 398 -3.36 1.66 20.35
CA ARG A 398 -3.84 3.05 20.49
C ARG A 398 -4.81 3.29 21.62
N ALA A 399 -5.38 2.24 22.18
CA ALA A 399 -6.35 2.34 23.24
C ALA A 399 -6.36 1.09 24.11
N SER A 400 -6.87 1.26 25.34
CA SER A 400 -7.25 0.16 26.22
C SER A 400 -8.65 -0.34 25.86
N LEU A 401 -8.97 -1.57 26.28
CA LEU A 401 -10.34 -2.09 26.29
C LEU A 401 -10.86 -2.10 27.72
N GLU A 402 -12.06 -1.58 27.93
CA GLU A 402 -12.70 -1.59 29.25
C GLU A 402 -13.36 -2.96 29.53
N PRO A 403 -13.55 -3.33 30.81
CA PRO A 403 -14.38 -4.49 31.15
C PRO A 403 -15.80 -4.36 30.59
N GLY A 404 -16.41 -5.50 30.25
CA GLY A 404 -17.76 -5.58 29.69
C GLY A 404 -17.75 -5.86 28.19
N MET A 405 -18.84 -5.48 27.51
CA MET A 405 -19.04 -5.78 26.10
C MET A 405 -18.06 -4.99 25.22
N VAL A 406 -17.15 -5.70 24.56
CA VAL A 406 -16.26 -5.19 23.52
C VAL A 406 -16.93 -5.35 22.16
N THR A 407 -16.85 -4.30 21.35
CA THR A 407 -17.39 -4.25 19.99
C THR A 407 -16.30 -4.18 18.93
N VAL A 408 -16.68 -4.36 17.66
CA VAL A 408 -15.77 -4.15 16.52
C VAL A 408 -15.20 -2.73 16.52
N GLY A 409 -16.01 -1.72 16.88
CA GLY A 409 -15.57 -0.33 16.98
C GLY A 409 -14.49 -0.13 18.05
N ASP A 410 -14.58 -0.85 19.17
CA ASP A 410 -13.55 -0.80 20.22
C ASP A 410 -12.25 -1.43 19.73
N VAL A 411 -12.31 -2.58 19.06
CA VAL A 411 -11.13 -3.24 18.47
C VAL A 411 -10.43 -2.35 17.43
N LEU A 412 -11.20 -1.69 16.56
CA LEU A 412 -10.66 -0.75 15.57
C LEU A 412 -10.08 0.51 16.23
N THR A 413 -10.56 0.88 17.41
CA THR A 413 -9.99 1.98 18.20
C THR A 413 -8.62 1.58 18.76
N VAL A 414 -8.42 0.32 19.12
CA VAL A 414 -7.11 -0.22 19.54
C VAL A 414 -6.14 -0.27 18.36
N LEU A 415 -6.58 -0.74 17.19
CA LEU A 415 -5.76 -0.98 15.98
C LEU A 415 -6.27 -0.19 14.76
N PRO A 416 -6.17 1.15 14.74
CA PRO A 416 -6.84 1.99 13.74
C PRO A 416 -6.10 2.13 12.41
N PHE A 417 -4.87 1.59 12.31
CA PHE A 417 -4.01 1.76 11.14
C PHE A 417 -4.24 0.71 10.05
N GLN A 418 -5.00 -0.34 10.37
CA GLN A 418 -5.32 -1.42 9.42
C GLN A 418 -4.07 -2.06 8.85
N ASN A 419 -3.07 -2.20 9.70
CA ASN A 419 -1.89 -2.98 9.39
C ASN A 419 -2.30 -4.44 9.25
N THR A 420 -1.71 -5.11 8.28
CA THR A 420 -1.97 -6.53 8.04
C THR A 420 -0.95 -7.40 8.79
N LEU A 421 -1.39 -8.61 9.13
CA LEU A 421 -0.56 -9.64 9.72
C LEU A 421 0.46 -10.12 8.68
N TYR A 422 1.74 -9.97 8.99
CA TYR A 422 2.85 -10.28 8.11
C TYR A 422 3.74 -11.32 8.76
N THR A 423 4.29 -12.26 7.99
CA THR A 423 5.29 -13.22 8.48
C THR A 423 6.59 -13.10 7.70
N LEU A 424 7.72 -13.32 8.36
CA LEU A 424 9.04 -13.31 7.72
C LEU A 424 10.02 -14.20 8.48
N ASP A 425 10.95 -14.77 7.72
CA ASP A 425 12.12 -15.45 8.24
C ASP A 425 13.23 -14.43 8.50
N VAL A 426 13.73 -14.39 9.73
CA VAL A 426 14.80 -13.49 10.15
C VAL A 426 15.85 -14.23 10.97
N SER A 427 17.10 -13.79 10.88
CA SER A 427 18.16 -14.30 11.77
C SER A 427 17.93 -13.86 13.22
N GLY A 428 18.44 -14.62 14.19
CA GLY A 428 18.46 -14.20 15.60
C GLY A 428 19.15 -12.85 15.80
N GLU A 429 20.21 -12.57 15.04
CA GLU A 429 20.88 -11.25 15.04
C GLU A 429 19.93 -10.10 14.65
N ALA A 430 19.08 -10.31 13.63
CA ALA A 430 18.08 -9.32 13.23
C ALA A 430 16.99 -9.11 14.29
N ILE A 431 16.56 -10.18 14.99
CA ILE A 431 15.65 -10.06 16.14
C ILE A 431 16.30 -9.26 17.26
N LEU A 432 17.55 -9.55 17.62
CA LEU A 432 18.30 -8.80 18.62
C LEU A 432 18.41 -7.31 18.27
N ALA A 433 18.73 -7.01 17.00
CA ALA A 433 18.79 -5.64 16.51
C ALA A 433 17.42 -4.93 16.53
N ALA A 434 16.34 -5.64 16.20
CA ALA A 434 14.98 -5.11 16.26
C ALA A 434 14.57 -4.76 17.70
N LEU A 435 14.84 -5.64 18.66
CA LEU A 435 14.55 -5.40 20.08
C LEU A 435 15.36 -4.20 20.62
N GLU A 436 16.66 -4.16 20.34
CA GLU A 436 17.54 -3.06 20.77
C GLU A 436 17.08 -1.73 20.16
N HIS A 437 16.76 -1.69 18.86
CA HIS A 437 16.20 -0.50 18.22
C HIS A 437 14.91 -0.03 18.88
N GLY A 438 13.99 -0.96 19.14
CA GLY A 438 12.68 -0.65 19.69
C GLY A 438 12.74 0.00 21.08
N VAL A 439 13.66 -0.43 21.95
CA VAL A 439 13.77 0.13 23.31
C VAL A 439 14.56 1.45 23.40
N ASN A 440 15.23 1.86 22.32
CA ASN A 440 16.11 3.03 22.31
C ASN A 440 15.38 4.38 22.18
N GLY A 441 14.05 4.40 22.26
CA GLY A 441 13.23 5.62 22.33
C GLY A 441 12.23 5.64 23.48
N ILE A 442 12.52 4.89 24.55
CA ILE A 442 11.60 4.68 25.67
C ILE A 442 11.35 5.97 26.46
N GLU A 443 12.36 6.82 26.62
CA GLU A 443 12.24 8.10 27.33
C GLU A 443 11.31 9.09 26.63
N GLU A 444 11.21 9.01 25.30
CA GLU A 444 10.29 9.81 24.48
C GLU A 444 8.90 9.15 24.35
N GLY A 445 8.71 7.96 24.90
CA GLY A 445 7.53 7.13 24.67
C GLY A 445 7.31 6.86 23.18
N ALA A 446 8.40 6.56 22.46
CA ALA A 446 8.39 6.34 21.01
C ALA A 446 7.54 5.12 20.64
N GLY A 447 6.85 5.19 19.50
CA GLY A 447 5.99 4.11 19.00
C GLY A 447 6.73 2.79 18.77
N ARG A 448 8.03 2.86 18.50
CA ARG A 448 8.86 1.70 18.18
C ARG A 448 9.06 0.69 19.31
N PHE A 449 8.58 0.91 20.54
CA PHE A 449 8.78 -0.05 21.63
C PHE A 449 8.20 -1.45 21.27
N PRO A 450 8.95 -2.56 21.41
CA PRO A 450 8.51 -3.87 20.94
C PRO A 450 7.70 -4.61 22.01
N GLN A 451 6.45 -4.95 21.69
CA GLN A 451 5.64 -5.95 22.39
C GLN A 451 5.80 -7.30 21.71
N VAL A 452 5.78 -8.39 22.47
CA VAL A 452 6.28 -9.68 21.97
C VAL A 452 5.44 -10.88 22.41
N SER A 453 5.51 -11.96 21.62
CA SER A 453 5.02 -13.30 21.99
C SER A 453 6.02 -14.35 21.53
N GLY A 454 6.12 -15.46 22.27
CA GLY A 454 7.07 -16.54 22.01
C GLY A 454 8.56 -16.21 22.25
N LEU A 455 8.86 -15.00 22.70
CA LEU A 455 10.20 -14.55 23.12
C LEU A 455 10.08 -13.66 24.36
N ARG A 456 11.16 -13.58 25.15
CA ARG A 456 11.28 -12.68 26.30
C ARG A 456 12.67 -12.09 26.41
N PHE A 457 12.80 -10.92 27.05
CA PHE A 457 14.09 -10.25 27.23
C PHE A 457 14.13 -9.38 28.48
N ARG A 458 15.36 -9.04 28.90
CA ARG A 458 15.62 -8.04 29.93
C ARG A 458 15.97 -6.70 29.29
N LEU A 459 15.40 -5.62 29.83
CA LEU A 459 15.62 -4.25 29.41
C LEU A 459 16.23 -3.45 30.58
N ASP A 460 17.43 -2.92 30.44
CA ASP A 460 17.99 -1.97 31.42
C ASP A 460 17.88 -0.53 30.91
N PRO A 461 16.86 0.25 31.35
CA PRO A 461 16.69 1.63 30.89
C PRO A 461 17.76 2.58 31.45
N THR A 462 18.57 2.16 32.42
CA THR A 462 19.67 2.97 32.96
C THR A 462 20.89 3.02 32.04
N ILE A 463 21.00 2.05 31.12
CA ILE A 463 22.01 2.06 30.06
C ILE A 463 21.59 3.12 29.01
N PRO A 464 22.50 3.96 28.50
CA PRO A 464 22.16 4.94 27.47
C PRO A 464 21.62 4.29 26.18
N ALA A 465 20.70 4.97 25.49
CA ALA A 465 20.17 4.49 24.21
C ALA A 465 21.30 4.15 23.22
N ASN A 466 21.12 3.07 22.47
CA ASN A 466 22.08 2.51 21.51
C ASN A 466 23.40 2.01 22.15
N SER A 467 23.39 1.73 23.45
CA SER A 467 24.56 1.20 24.18
C SER A 467 24.36 -0.23 24.70
N GLY A 468 23.33 -0.94 24.23
CA GLY A 468 23.04 -2.32 24.64
C GLY A 468 22.09 -2.36 25.84
N ARG A 469 20.86 -1.90 25.66
CA ARG A 469 19.80 -1.93 26.68
C ARG A 469 19.16 -3.31 26.83
N VAL A 470 19.17 -4.11 25.77
CA VAL A 470 18.56 -5.43 25.72
C VAL A 470 19.58 -6.51 26.11
N SER A 471 19.19 -7.41 27.01
CA SER A 471 19.98 -8.57 27.43
C SER A 471 19.08 -9.77 27.71
N ASN A 472 19.69 -10.96 27.87
CA ASN A 472 18.99 -12.21 28.22
C ASN A 472 17.77 -12.50 27.32
N VAL A 473 17.95 -12.36 26.00
CA VAL A 473 16.89 -12.68 25.04
C VAL A 473 16.76 -14.20 24.93
N GLU A 474 15.57 -14.70 25.25
CA GLU A 474 15.24 -16.12 25.22
C GLU A 474 14.00 -16.34 24.34
N VAL A 475 13.99 -17.45 23.61
CA VAL A 475 12.88 -17.89 22.76
C VAL A 475 12.20 -19.10 23.40
N ALA A 476 10.89 -19.22 23.22
CA ALA A 476 10.12 -20.36 23.69
C ALA A 476 10.34 -21.57 22.79
N THR A 477 10.65 -22.72 23.39
CA THR A 477 10.78 -24.02 22.71
C THR A 477 9.91 -25.06 23.42
N PRO A 478 9.67 -26.25 22.81
CA PRO A 478 8.97 -27.34 23.49
C PRO A 478 9.61 -27.77 24.82
N ASP A 479 10.93 -27.56 24.98
CA ASP A 479 11.71 -27.92 26.17
C ASP A 479 11.85 -26.76 27.17
N GLY A 480 11.20 -25.62 26.91
CA GLY A 480 11.23 -24.42 27.74
C GLY A 480 11.93 -23.23 27.06
N TRP A 481 12.36 -22.26 27.88
CA TRP A 481 13.05 -21.06 27.40
C TRP A 481 14.52 -21.36 27.10
N THR A 482 14.98 -20.98 25.91
CA THR A 482 16.38 -21.12 25.50
C THR A 482 16.94 -19.79 25.03
N PRO A 483 18.21 -19.45 25.30
CA PRO A 483 18.84 -18.26 24.74
C PRO A 483 18.72 -18.21 23.22
N ILE A 484 18.44 -17.03 22.67
CA ILE A 484 18.37 -16.87 21.23
C ILE A 484 19.74 -17.15 20.61
N ASP A 485 19.79 -18.03 19.61
CA ASP A 485 20.97 -18.23 18.77
C ASP A 485 20.99 -17.14 17.67
N PRO A 486 21.98 -16.23 17.65
CA PRO A 486 22.07 -15.17 16.64
C PRO A 486 22.17 -15.69 15.19
N GLY A 487 22.78 -16.88 15.00
CA GLY A 487 22.99 -17.48 13.69
C GLY A 487 21.81 -18.31 13.18
N ALA A 488 20.87 -18.66 14.06
CA ALA A 488 19.67 -19.40 13.68
C ALA A 488 18.66 -18.49 12.95
N THR A 489 17.83 -19.11 12.09
CA THR A 489 16.71 -18.45 11.43
C THR A 489 15.41 -18.77 12.16
N TYR A 490 14.58 -17.76 12.33
CA TYR A 490 13.29 -17.85 12.99
C TYR A 490 12.22 -17.22 12.11
N THR A 491 11.06 -17.86 12.04
CA THR A 491 9.87 -17.26 11.44
C THR A 491 9.12 -16.48 12.52
N ILE A 492 8.91 -15.18 12.28
CA ILE A 492 8.15 -14.31 13.19
C ILE A 492 6.90 -13.77 12.50
N ALA A 493 5.84 -13.55 13.27
CA ALA A 493 4.74 -12.69 12.90
C ALA A 493 5.04 -11.24 13.31
N THR A 494 4.70 -10.30 12.45
CA THR A 494 4.75 -8.86 12.72
C THR A 494 3.62 -8.16 11.96
N ASN A 495 3.62 -6.83 11.94
CA ASN A 495 2.71 -6.06 11.12
C ASN A 495 3.42 -5.55 9.86
N ASN A 496 2.70 -5.40 8.75
CA ASN A 496 3.28 -4.98 7.46
C ASN A 496 4.05 -3.64 7.53
N PHE A 497 3.64 -2.72 8.41
CA PHE A 497 4.36 -1.48 8.66
C PHE A 497 5.78 -1.73 9.19
N MET A 498 5.94 -2.56 10.23
CA MET A 498 7.26 -2.94 10.76
C MET A 498 8.07 -3.79 9.79
N ALA A 499 7.42 -4.72 9.09
CA ALA A 499 8.08 -5.56 8.09
C ALA A 499 8.74 -4.74 6.97
N ARG A 500 8.14 -3.59 6.62
CA ARG A 500 8.63 -2.63 5.61
C ARG A 500 9.49 -1.51 6.22
N GLY A 501 10.07 -1.72 7.40
CA GLY A 501 11.01 -0.77 8.01
C GLY A 501 10.36 0.40 8.76
N GLY A 502 9.04 0.43 8.88
CA GLY A 502 8.29 1.42 9.67
C GLY A 502 8.79 1.51 11.12
N ASP A 503 8.64 2.68 11.73
CA ASP A 503 9.19 2.99 13.06
C ASP A 503 10.72 2.82 13.18
N GLY A 504 11.42 2.75 12.03
CA GLY A 504 12.87 2.57 11.95
C GLY A 504 13.32 1.11 12.01
N TYR A 505 12.41 0.14 11.86
CA TYR A 505 12.71 -1.29 11.86
C TYR A 505 13.37 -1.78 10.55
N ALA A 506 14.30 -1.00 9.98
CA ALA A 506 14.96 -1.32 8.71
C ALA A 506 15.71 -2.66 8.72
N MET A 507 16.08 -3.18 9.90
CA MET A 507 16.65 -4.52 10.03
C MET A 507 15.65 -5.64 9.69
N LEU A 508 14.35 -5.43 9.91
CA LEU A 508 13.32 -6.41 9.51
C LEU A 508 13.12 -6.40 7.99
N GLU A 509 13.10 -5.23 7.38
CA GLU A 509 12.98 -5.08 5.93
C GLU A 509 14.20 -5.65 5.19
N SER A 510 15.42 -5.31 5.64
CA SER A 510 16.65 -5.69 4.96
C SER A 510 17.10 -7.14 5.23
N ALA A 511 16.84 -7.68 6.42
CA ALA A 511 17.22 -9.04 6.77
C ALA A 511 16.09 -10.06 6.58
N GLY A 512 14.85 -9.60 6.41
CA GLY A 512 13.67 -10.43 6.20
C GLY A 512 13.76 -11.25 4.92
N ARG A 513 13.43 -12.53 5.02
CA ARG A 513 13.32 -13.46 3.90
C ARG A 513 11.97 -14.16 3.96
N ASN A 514 11.55 -14.72 2.83
CA ASN A 514 10.28 -15.45 2.71
C ASN A 514 9.10 -14.65 3.32
N GLY A 515 9.12 -13.34 3.11
CA GLY A 515 8.12 -12.43 3.63
C GLY A 515 6.76 -12.73 3.01
N TYR A 516 5.75 -12.86 3.85
CA TYR A 516 4.38 -13.15 3.44
C TYR A 516 3.41 -12.23 4.18
N ASP A 517 2.81 -11.31 3.44
CA ASP A 517 1.69 -10.51 3.90
C ASP A 517 0.41 -11.34 3.76
N THR A 518 -0.24 -11.66 4.87
CA THR A 518 -1.47 -12.46 4.84
C THR A 518 -2.67 -11.67 4.31
N ALA A 519 -2.55 -10.35 4.17
CA ALA A 519 -3.64 -9.42 3.89
C ALA A 519 -4.77 -9.38 4.96
N ILE A 520 -4.62 -10.11 6.06
CA ILE A 520 -5.57 -10.14 7.18
C ILE A 520 -5.28 -8.95 8.08
N ASP A 521 -6.29 -8.12 8.33
CA ASP A 521 -6.18 -6.98 9.26
C ASP A 521 -5.90 -7.50 10.68
N ILE A 522 -4.91 -6.93 11.37
CA ILE A 522 -4.59 -7.32 12.75
C ILE A 522 -5.77 -7.02 13.69
N ALA A 523 -6.63 -6.04 13.36
CA ALA A 523 -7.88 -5.81 14.08
C ALA A 523 -8.81 -7.03 14.00
N ASP A 524 -8.95 -7.64 12.82
CA ASP A 524 -9.73 -8.88 12.65
C ASP A 524 -9.09 -10.05 13.40
N VAL A 525 -7.75 -10.11 13.43
CA VAL A 525 -7.00 -11.11 14.20
C VAL A 525 -7.28 -10.98 15.70
N LEU A 526 -7.24 -9.76 16.23
CA LEU A 526 -7.57 -9.49 17.63
C LEU A 526 -9.03 -9.81 17.94
N ALA A 527 -9.97 -9.38 17.08
CA ALA A 527 -11.39 -9.64 17.27
C ALA A 527 -11.70 -11.15 17.32
N ALA A 528 -11.18 -11.90 16.35
CA ALA A 528 -11.35 -13.36 16.31
C ALA A 528 -10.74 -14.03 17.55
N TYR A 529 -9.52 -13.61 17.94
CA TYR A 529 -8.83 -14.17 19.10
C TYR A 529 -9.63 -14.00 20.40
N LEU A 530 -10.20 -12.83 20.63
CA LEU A 530 -11.06 -12.53 21.79
C LEU A 530 -12.40 -13.29 21.71
N ALA A 531 -13.04 -13.32 20.54
CA ALA A 531 -14.32 -14.01 20.35
C ALA A 531 -14.23 -15.53 20.62
N GLU A 532 -13.08 -16.14 20.30
CA GLU A 532 -12.81 -17.55 20.60
C GLU A 532 -12.51 -17.84 22.08
N ARG A 533 -12.34 -16.81 22.91
CA ARG A 533 -11.90 -16.90 24.32
C ARG A 533 -12.84 -16.12 25.24
N PRO A 534 -14.05 -16.65 25.52
CA PRO A 534 -15.05 -15.94 26.33
C PRO A 534 -14.59 -15.67 27.78
N ASP A 535 -13.67 -16.47 28.31
CA ASP A 535 -13.07 -16.29 29.64
C ASP A 535 -11.68 -15.61 29.57
N PHE A 536 -11.42 -14.82 28.52
CA PHE A 536 -10.12 -14.17 28.36
C PHE A 536 -9.82 -13.25 29.53
N ALA A 537 -8.65 -13.44 30.14
CA ALA A 537 -8.11 -12.56 31.16
C ALA A 537 -6.76 -12.01 30.67
N PRO A 538 -6.60 -10.68 30.55
CA PRO A 538 -5.31 -10.10 30.23
C PRO A 538 -4.29 -10.38 31.34
N GLY A 539 -3.03 -10.49 30.98
CA GLY A 539 -1.96 -10.76 31.94
C GLY A 539 -0.58 -10.36 31.43
N LEU A 540 0.24 -9.95 32.39
CA LEU A 540 1.68 -9.82 32.23
C LEU A 540 2.34 -11.10 32.75
N ASP A 541 3.22 -11.70 31.94
CA ASP A 541 3.89 -12.97 32.25
C ASP A 541 5.42 -12.85 32.23
N GLY A 542 5.96 -11.62 32.17
CA GLY A 542 7.38 -11.34 32.29
C GLY A 542 8.14 -11.50 30.97
N ARG A 543 7.49 -11.17 29.84
CA ARG A 543 8.14 -11.11 28.52
C ARG A 543 9.16 -9.99 28.45
N ILE A 544 8.93 -8.89 29.16
CA ILE A 544 9.84 -7.75 29.19
C ILE A 544 10.11 -7.36 30.64
N VAL A 545 11.29 -7.72 31.14
CA VAL A 545 11.68 -7.49 32.54
C VAL A 545 12.66 -6.33 32.62
N GLN A 546 12.41 -5.34 33.47
CA GLN A 546 13.31 -4.21 33.70
C GLN A 546 14.29 -4.45 34.86
#